data_AF-A0A967F5M3-F1
#
_entry.id   AF-A0A967F5M3-F1
#
_cell.length_a   1.000
_cell.length_b   1.000
_cell.length_c   1.000
_cell.angle_alpha   90.00
_cell.angle_beta   90.00
_cell.angle_gamma   90.00
#
_symmetry.space_group_name_H-M   'P 1'
#
loop_
_entity.id
_entity.type
_entity.pdbx_description
1 polymer ?
#
loop_
_entity_poly.entity_id
_entity_poly.type
_entity_poly.pdbx_seq_one_letter_code
_entity_poly.pdbx_strand_id
1 'polypeptide(L)'
;MDHLRNHLRLFLILALLPGAAGPALAEICKWTDGQGVIHFAERCPENVQGTEVTTDAGPSSEQVADAIRRSEELRETRSEHGDERTREDAERTAAARAARSGRQALAQACDDAYRDLSILELALPVYRDEGRELHYNQSLHHHWYEGNRTYLDDAARYAEAERTVEFIGENCGAVRRRGEYIHLFRDAPSLTETLGLLNLVGIAATPPAAQVCAFARRTYTEMQGMSSGLPSDDMRELGALLTARCR
;
A
#
# COMPACT_ATOMS: atom_id res chain seq x y z
N MET A 1 -0.08 -110.49 27.88
CA MET A 1 1.26 -109.87 27.70
C MET A 1 1.47 -109.30 26.29
N ASP A 2 0.40 -108.94 25.56
CA ASP A 2 0.53 -108.47 24.17
C ASP A 2 0.25 -106.97 23.94
N HIS A 3 -0.32 -106.27 24.94
CA HIS A 3 -0.54 -104.82 24.83
C HIS A 3 0.72 -103.99 25.14
N LEU A 4 1.65 -104.48 25.95
CA LEU A 4 2.88 -103.73 26.29
C LEU A 4 3.89 -103.65 25.13
N ARG A 5 3.84 -104.60 24.18
CA ARG A 5 4.79 -104.70 23.05
C ARG A 5 4.44 -103.74 21.89
N ASN A 6 3.17 -103.38 21.73
CA ASN A 6 2.72 -102.45 20.70
C ASN A 6 2.86 -100.98 21.12
N HIS A 7 2.74 -100.67 22.41
CA HIS A 7 2.99 -99.30 22.90
C HIS A 7 4.47 -98.92 22.86
N LEU A 8 5.38 -99.88 23.10
CA LEU A 8 6.82 -99.62 23.03
C LEU A 8 7.33 -99.36 21.60
N ARG A 9 6.65 -99.91 20.57
CA ARG A 9 6.96 -99.64 19.15
C ARG A 9 6.42 -98.31 18.66
N LEU A 10 5.30 -97.83 19.21
CA LEU A 10 4.72 -96.54 18.84
C LEU A 10 5.54 -95.36 19.41
N PHE A 11 6.12 -95.52 20.61
CA PHE A 11 6.99 -94.51 21.22
C PHE A 11 8.37 -94.40 20.55
N LEU A 12 8.85 -95.44 19.87
CA LEU A 12 10.14 -95.43 19.18
C LEU A 12 10.12 -94.74 17.80
N ILE A 13 8.94 -94.54 17.21
CA ILE A 13 8.80 -93.85 15.91
C ILE A 13 8.63 -92.33 16.09
N LEU A 14 8.17 -91.87 17.26
CA LEU A 14 8.00 -90.43 17.53
C LEU A 14 9.31 -89.74 17.99
N ALA A 15 10.36 -90.50 18.28
CA ALA A 15 11.65 -89.98 18.72
C ALA A 15 12.65 -89.69 17.57
N LEU A 16 12.22 -89.82 16.31
CA LEU A 16 13.08 -89.68 15.13
C LEU A 16 12.72 -88.50 14.20
N LEU A 17 12.14 -87.42 14.74
CA LEU A 17 12.16 -86.11 14.07
C LEU A 17 13.13 -85.16 14.81
N PRO A 18 14.43 -85.16 14.48
CA PRO A 18 15.28 -84.05 14.84
C PRO A 18 14.80 -82.81 14.06
N GLY A 19 14.64 -81.72 14.81
CA GLY A 19 14.10 -80.47 14.33
C GLY A 19 14.89 -79.88 13.16
N ALA A 20 14.15 -79.40 12.17
CA ALA A 20 14.60 -78.45 11.18
C ALA A 20 13.46 -77.45 10.91
N ALA A 21 13.02 -76.77 11.96
CA ALA A 21 12.35 -75.49 11.85
C ALA A 21 13.23 -74.48 12.59
N GLY A 22 14.40 -74.20 12.01
CA GLY A 22 15.14 -72.99 12.38
C GLY A 22 14.28 -71.78 12.02
N PRO A 23 14.40 -70.66 12.76
CA PRO A 23 13.73 -69.42 12.37
C PRO A 23 14.21 -69.05 10.96
N ALA A 24 13.29 -69.03 10.00
CA ALA A 24 13.56 -68.47 8.68
C ALA A 24 13.79 -66.97 8.86
N LEU A 25 15.05 -66.58 9.03
CA LEU A 25 15.46 -65.22 8.76
C LEU A 25 15.20 -65.02 7.26
N ALA A 26 14.39 -64.03 6.90
CA ALA A 26 14.04 -63.78 5.51
C ALA A 26 15.27 -63.20 4.80
N GLU A 27 16.04 -64.06 4.14
CA GLU A 27 17.26 -63.73 3.39
C GLU A 27 16.87 -63.32 1.96
N ILE A 28 17.04 -62.04 1.59
CA ILE A 28 16.71 -61.56 0.23
C ILE A 28 17.96 -61.74 -0.65
N CYS A 29 17.85 -62.53 -1.71
CA CYS A 29 18.90 -62.74 -2.69
C CYS A 29 18.93 -61.61 -3.72
N LYS A 30 20.11 -61.01 -3.94
CA LYS A 30 20.38 -60.05 -5.02
C LYS A 30 21.26 -60.68 -6.09
N TRP A 31 20.87 -60.62 -7.36
CA TRP A 31 21.73 -61.02 -8.48
C TRP A 31 21.61 -60.05 -9.65
N THR A 32 22.59 -60.09 -10.55
CA THR A 32 22.55 -59.34 -11.82
C THR A 32 22.39 -60.34 -12.95
N ASP A 33 21.44 -60.14 -13.85
CA ASP A 33 21.21 -61.03 -14.99
C ASP A 33 22.18 -60.74 -16.16
N GLY A 34 22.09 -61.54 -17.23
CA GLY A 34 22.95 -61.41 -18.42
C GLY A 34 22.77 -60.11 -19.21
N GLN A 35 21.73 -59.31 -18.92
CA GLN A 35 21.49 -58.00 -19.52
C GLN A 35 21.94 -56.85 -18.62
N GLY A 36 22.50 -57.15 -17.44
CA GLY A 36 22.95 -56.15 -16.46
C GLY A 36 21.85 -55.64 -15.52
N VAL A 37 20.67 -56.28 -15.49
CA VAL A 37 19.56 -55.87 -14.62
C VAL A 37 19.70 -56.53 -13.25
N ILE A 38 19.54 -55.74 -12.19
CA ILE A 38 19.61 -56.20 -10.80
C ILE A 38 18.23 -56.69 -10.35
N HIS A 39 18.17 -57.91 -9.84
CA HIS A 39 16.96 -58.55 -9.33
C HIS A 39 17.09 -58.85 -7.83
N PHE A 40 15.94 -58.90 -7.15
CA PHE A 40 15.81 -59.25 -5.73
C PHE A 40 14.71 -60.31 -5.56
N ALA A 41 14.98 -61.40 -4.85
CA ALA A 41 13.97 -62.42 -4.56
C ALA A 41 14.27 -63.15 -3.24
N GLU A 42 13.26 -63.77 -2.64
CA GLU A 42 13.42 -64.58 -1.41
C GLU A 42 14.27 -65.85 -1.62
N ARG A 43 14.46 -66.30 -2.87
CA ARG A 43 15.33 -67.42 -3.20
C ARG A 43 16.08 -67.17 -4.51
N CYS A 44 17.39 -67.40 -4.52
CA CYS A 44 18.18 -67.31 -5.74
C CYS A 44 17.77 -68.42 -6.73
N PRO A 45 17.67 -68.12 -8.03
CA PRO A 45 17.62 -69.15 -9.08
C PRO A 45 18.87 -70.05 -9.02
N GLU A 46 18.72 -71.35 -9.30
CA GLU A 46 19.79 -72.36 -9.13
C GLU A 46 21.05 -72.11 -9.99
N ASN A 47 20.98 -71.18 -10.96
CA ASN A 47 21.99 -70.95 -11.98
C ASN A 47 22.60 -69.53 -11.97
N VAL A 48 22.40 -68.75 -10.90
CA VAL A 48 22.96 -67.39 -10.78
C VAL A 48 23.82 -67.25 -9.52
N GLN A 49 24.98 -66.57 -9.65
CA GLN A 49 25.75 -66.15 -8.48
C GLN A 49 25.06 -64.94 -7.85
N GLY A 50 24.17 -65.22 -6.89
CA GLY A 50 23.53 -64.20 -6.06
C GLY A 50 24.36 -63.87 -4.82
N THR A 51 24.25 -62.65 -4.33
CA THR A 51 24.72 -62.26 -3.00
C THR A 51 23.51 -62.13 -2.09
N GLU A 52 23.60 -62.75 -0.93
CA GLU A 52 22.60 -62.62 0.12
C GLU A 52 22.64 -61.20 0.69
N VAL A 53 21.49 -60.54 0.72
CA VAL A 53 21.34 -59.20 1.29
C VAL A 53 20.62 -59.35 2.62
N THR A 54 21.37 -59.16 3.70
CA THR A 54 20.79 -59.00 5.03
C THR A 54 20.10 -57.64 5.07
N THR A 55 18.78 -57.63 5.22
CA THR A 55 18.05 -56.39 5.48
C THR A 55 18.22 -56.03 6.96
N ASP A 56 18.62 -54.80 7.23
CA ASP A 56 18.68 -54.30 8.62
C ASP A 56 17.33 -54.49 9.31
N ALA A 57 17.38 -54.83 10.61
CA ALA A 57 16.17 -54.88 11.41
C ALA A 57 15.45 -53.52 11.33
N GLY A 58 14.16 -53.53 11.03
CA GLY A 58 13.34 -52.32 11.00
C GLY A 58 13.40 -51.54 12.32
N PRO A 59 12.98 -50.27 12.32
CA PRO A 59 13.05 -49.44 13.51
C PRO A 59 12.33 -50.11 14.68
N SER A 60 12.91 -50.03 15.87
CA SER A 60 12.30 -50.55 17.09
C SER A 60 10.96 -49.85 17.35
N SER A 61 10.08 -50.50 18.12
CA SER A 61 8.81 -49.90 18.54
C SER A 61 9.02 -48.55 19.25
N GLU A 62 10.10 -48.41 20.02
CA GLU A 62 10.50 -47.16 20.66
C GLU A 62 10.91 -46.09 19.64
N GLN A 63 11.66 -46.44 18.60
CA GLN A 63 12.02 -45.52 17.51
C GLN A 63 10.80 -45.04 16.73
N VAL A 64 9.81 -45.91 16.51
CA VAL A 64 8.54 -45.55 15.87
C VAL A 64 7.72 -44.61 16.76
N ALA A 65 7.59 -44.92 18.05
CA ALA A 65 6.87 -44.07 19.00
C ALA A 65 7.51 -42.68 19.13
N ASP A 66 8.85 -42.61 19.20
CA ASP A 66 9.58 -41.34 19.25
C ASP A 66 9.43 -40.52 17.96
N ALA A 67 9.44 -41.17 16.79
CA ALA A 67 9.22 -40.51 15.51
C ALA A 67 7.79 -39.94 15.40
N ILE A 68 6.78 -40.65 15.90
CA ILE A 68 5.39 -40.18 15.95
C ILE A 68 5.30 -38.93 16.84
N ARG A 69 5.84 -38.98 18.05
CA ARG A 69 5.86 -37.85 18.99
C ARG A 69 6.54 -36.62 18.38
N ARG A 70 7.73 -36.78 17.80
CA ARG A 70 8.45 -35.68 17.13
C ARG A 70 7.66 -35.11 15.95
N SER A 71 6.97 -35.96 15.19
CA SER A 71 6.10 -35.51 14.10
C SER A 71 4.90 -34.71 14.64
N GLU A 72 4.29 -35.11 15.75
CA GLU A 72 3.19 -34.38 16.38
C GLU A 72 3.64 -33.02 16.90
N GLU A 73 4.76 -32.95 17.64
CA GLU A 73 5.36 -31.70 18.12
C GLU A 73 5.67 -30.73 16.96
N LEU A 74 6.21 -31.23 15.85
CA LEU A 74 6.48 -30.42 14.66
C LEU A 74 5.19 -29.93 13.98
N ARG A 75 4.11 -30.72 13.99
CA ARG A 75 2.82 -30.32 13.43
C ARG A 75 2.15 -29.24 14.27
N GLU A 76 2.18 -29.39 15.60
CA GLU A 76 1.67 -28.40 16.54
C GLU A 76 2.43 -27.07 16.40
N THR A 77 3.77 -27.12 16.46
CA THR A 77 4.63 -25.95 16.26
C THR A 77 4.34 -25.27 14.93
N ARG A 78 4.19 -26.04 13.84
CA ARG A 78 3.88 -25.47 12.51
C ARG A 78 2.48 -24.84 12.48
N SER A 79 1.51 -25.41 13.18
CA SER A 79 0.15 -24.86 13.28
C SER A 79 0.18 -23.52 13.99
N GLU A 80 0.80 -23.46 15.16
CA GLU A 80 0.91 -22.22 15.95
C GLU A 80 1.60 -21.09 15.15
N HIS A 81 2.72 -21.40 14.48
CA HIS A 81 3.42 -20.44 13.64
C HIS A 81 2.65 -20.11 12.34
N GLY A 82 1.74 -20.98 11.89
CA GLY A 82 0.85 -20.73 10.78
C GLY A 82 -0.25 -19.74 11.17
N ASP A 83 -0.84 -19.94 12.33
CA ASP A 83 -1.92 -19.12 12.88
C ASP A 83 -1.42 -17.72 13.23
N GLU A 84 -0.26 -17.60 13.88
CA GLU A 84 0.33 -16.30 14.21
C GLU A 84 0.66 -15.49 12.95
N ARG A 85 1.31 -16.11 11.95
CA ARG A 85 1.60 -15.43 10.68
C ARG A 85 0.33 -14.98 9.95
N THR A 86 -0.72 -15.82 9.97
CA THR A 86 -2.01 -15.49 9.36
C THR A 86 -2.65 -14.30 10.05
N ARG A 87 -2.58 -14.26 11.39
CA ARG A 87 -3.08 -13.15 12.20
C ARG A 87 -2.31 -11.87 11.90
N GLU A 88 -0.98 -11.91 11.94
CA GLU A 88 -0.15 -10.75 11.61
C GLU A 88 -0.41 -10.24 10.18
N ASP A 89 -0.54 -11.13 9.19
CA ASP A 89 -0.87 -10.76 7.81
C ASP A 89 -2.24 -10.09 7.72
N ALA A 90 -3.23 -10.60 8.46
CA ALA A 90 -4.55 -10.00 8.52
C ALA A 90 -4.49 -8.59 9.14
N GLU A 91 -3.77 -8.42 10.24
CA GLU A 91 -3.57 -7.13 10.91
C GLU A 91 -2.84 -6.13 10.01
N ARG A 92 -1.73 -6.54 9.37
CA ARG A 92 -0.98 -5.71 8.39
C ARG A 92 -1.87 -5.28 7.23
N THR A 93 -2.66 -6.21 6.69
CA THR A 93 -3.53 -5.92 5.55
C THR A 93 -4.68 -4.99 5.96
N ALA A 94 -5.26 -5.18 7.14
CA ALA A 94 -6.29 -4.29 7.68
C ALA A 94 -5.74 -2.86 7.87
N ALA A 95 -4.55 -2.72 8.48
CA ALA A 95 -3.89 -1.44 8.66
C ALA A 95 -3.57 -0.76 7.31
N ALA A 96 -3.07 -1.51 6.33
CA ALA A 96 -2.79 -0.99 5.00
C ALA A 96 -4.05 -0.51 4.27
N ARG A 97 -5.17 -1.23 4.42
CA ARG A 97 -6.49 -0.83 3.88
C ARG A 97 -6.99 0.44 4.57
N ALA A 98 -6.91 0.52 5.89
CA ALA A 98 -7.30 1.69 6.65
C ALA A 98 -6.48 2.93 6.24
N ALA A 99 -5.15 2.79 6.13
CA ALA A 99 -4.27 3.86 5.67
C ALA A 99 -4.55 4.29 4.22
N ARG A 100 -4.92 3.35 3.33
CA ARG A 100 -5.33 3.69 1.95
C ARG A 100 -6.65 4.45 1.93
N SER A 101 -7.65 3.97 2.67
CA SER A 101 -8.95 4.62 2.80
C SER A 101 -8.80 6.04 3.37
N GLY A 102 -8.01 6.21 4.43
CA GLY A 102 -7.72 7.52 5.01
C GLY A 102 -7.07 8.48 4.01
N ARG A 103 -6.10 8.01 3.21
CA ARG A 103 -5.49 8.83 2.15
C ARG A 103 -6.48 9.22 1.05
N GLN A 104 -7.38 8.31 0.67
CA GLN A 104 -8.40 8.58 -0.34
C GLN A 104 -9.43 9.58 0.19
N ALA A 105 -9.88 9.42 1.44
CA ALA A 105 -10.79 10.36 2.08
C ALA A 105 -10.17 11.76 2.20
N LEU A 106 -8.89 11.84 2.58
CA LEU A 106 -8.16 13.12 2.63
C LEU A 106 -8.04 13.75 1.24
N ALA A 107 -7.69 12.97 0.21
CA ALA A 107 -7.60 13.48 -1.16
C ALA A 107 -8.94 14.04 -1.65
N GLN A 108 -10.03 13.32 -1.41
CA GLN A 108 -11.38 13.78 -1.74
C GLN A 108 -11.73 15.08 -0.98
N ALA A 109 -11.45 15.12 0.32
CA ALA A 109 -11.70 16.33 1.13
C ALA A 109 -10.90 17.55 0.62
N CYS A 110 -9.69 17.32 0.12
CA CYS A 110 -8.90 18.37 -0.52
C CYS A 110 -9.49 18.83 -1.85
N ASP A 111 -9.92 17.92 -2.72
CA ASP A 111 -10.58 18.26 -3.99
C ASP A 111 -11.88 19.07 -3.73
N ASP A 112 -12.65 18.65 -2.72
CA ASP A 112 -13.84 19.36 -2.27
C ASP A 112 -13.51 20.76 -1.74
N ALA A 113 -12.48 20.88 -0.89
CA ALA A 113 -12.04 22.18 -0.36
C ALA A 113 -11.57 23.15 -1.47
N TYR A 114 -10.83 22.66 -2.47
CA TYR A 114 -10.43 23.49 -3.61
C TYR A 114 -11.62 23.96 -4.44
N ARG A 115 -12.58 23.06 -4.70
CA ARG A 115 -13.83 23.44 -5.38
C ARG A 115 -14.59 24.49 -4.58
N ASP A 116 -14.76 24.27 -3.29
CA ASP A 116 -15.49 25.17 -2.41
C ASP A 116 -14.83 26.55 -2.35
N LEU A 117 -13.50 26.61 -2.23
CA LEU A 117 -12.75 27.86 -2.32
C LEU A 117 -12.99 28.58 -3.65
N SER A 118 -12.95 27.85 -4.77
CA SER A 118 -13.19 28.44 -6.10
C SER A 118 -14.59 29.05 -6.23
N ILE A 119 -15.59 28.50 -5.53
CA ILE A 119 -16.96 29.04 -5.50
C ILE A 119 -17.03 30.29 -4.62
N LEU A 120 -16.37 30.27 -3.46
CA LEU A 120 -16.34 31.39 -2.50
C LEU A 120 -15.60 32.62 -3.04
N GLU A 121 -14.64 32.43 -3.95
CA GLU A 121 -13.92 33.49 -4.64
C GLU A 121 -14.73 34.17 -5.76
N LEU A 122 -15.85 33.58 -6.19
CA LEU A 122 -16.70 34.18 -7.22
C LEU A 122 -17.37 35.46 -6.70
N ALA A 123 -17.46 36.48 -7.56
CA ALA A 123 -18.25 37.69 -7.31
C ALA A 123 -19.76 37.45 -7.56
N LEU A 124 -20.27 36.29 -7.14
CA LEU A 124 -21.67 35.87 -7.30
C LEU A 124 -22.28 35.50 -5.93
N PRO A 125 -23.61 35.59 -5.76
CA PRO A 125 -24.28 35.04 -4.58
C PRO A 125 -24.03 33.54 -4.44
N VAL A 126 -23.55 33.15 -3.26
CA VAL A 126 -23.26 31.76 -2.88
C VAL A 126 -24.26 31.30 -1.82
N TYR A 127 -24.67 30.03 -1.89
CA TYR A 127 -25.56 29.41 -0.92
C TYR A 127 -25.14 27.97 -0.60
N ARG A 128 -25.61 27.47 0.54
CA ARG A 128 -25.59 26.04 0.87
C ARG A 128 -26.95 25.39 0.64
N ASP A 129 -26.91 24.17 0.14
CA ASP A 129 -28.05 23.27 0.12
C ASP A 129 -28.21 22.54 1.46
N GLU A 130 -29.20 21.64 1.54
CA GLU A 130 -29.43 20.78 2.71
C GLU A 130 -28.29 19.78 2.98
N GLY A 131 -27.55 19.39 1.94
CA GLY A 131 -26.33 18.58 2.03
C GLY A 131 -25.14 19.36 2.60
N ARG A 132 -25.28 20.67 2.77
CA ARG A 132 -24.24 21.65 3.13
C ARG A 132 -23.19 21.85 2.04
N GLU A 133 -23.46 21.45 0.80
CA GLU A 133 -22.60 21.72 -0.34
C GLU A 133 -22.73 23.18 -0.78
N LEU A 134 -21.62 23.79 -1.19
CA LEU A 134 -21.60 25.17 -1.68
C LEU A 134 -21.95 25.22 -3.17
N HIS A 135 -22.83 26.15 -3.51
CA HIS A 135 -23.26 26.43 -4.88
C HIS A 135 -23.33 27.94 -5.10
N TYR A 136 -23.08 28.39 -6.32
CA TYR A 136 -23.35 29.76 -6.72
C TYR A 136 -24.66 29.84 -7.51
N ASN A 137 -25.31 30.99 -7.51
CA ASN A 137 -26.65 31.19 -8.08
C ASN A 137 -26.77 31.05 -9.62
N GLN A 138 -25.67 30.79 -10.33
CA GLN A 138 -25.65 30.54 -11.77
C GLN A 138 -25.19 29.12 -12.10
N SER A 139 -24.99 28.26 -11.09
CA SER A 139 -24.64 26.86 -11.32
C SER A 139 -25.83 26.13 -11.95
N LEU A 140 -25.58 25.03 -12.66
CA LEU A 140 -26.66 24.17 -13.12
C LEU A 140 -27.54 23.74 -11.94
N HIS A 141 -26.92 23.39 -10.80
CA HIS A 141 -27.61 23.04 -9.56
C HIS A 141 -28.66 24.06 -9.13
N HIS A 142 -28.38 25.35 -9.25
CA HIS A 142 -29.34 26.40 -8.94
C HIS A 142 -30.65 26.31 -9.74
N HIS A 143 -30.61 25.85 -10.99
CA HIS A 143 -31.79 25.82 -11.85
C HIS A 143 -32.75 24.67 -11.55
N TRP A 144 -32.26 23.56 -11.00
CA TRP A 144 -33.06 22.36 -10.73
C TRP A 144 -33.20 22.02 -9.26
N TYR A 145 -32.47 22.68 -8.37
CA TYR A 145 -32.56 22.43 -6.93
C TYR A 145 -33.82 23.07 -6.32
N GLU A 146 -34.74 22.25 -5.81
CA GLU A 146 -35.99 22.73 -5.19
C GLU A 146 -35.95 22.80 -3.65
N GLY A 147 -34.85 22.33 -3.03
CA GLY A 147 -34.71 22.28 -1.57
C GLY A 147 -34.36 23.63 -0.93
N ASN A 148 -34.23 23.64 0.39
CA ASN A 148 -33.93 24.87 1.12
C ASN A 148 -32.51 25.40 0.83
N ARG A 149 -32.39 26.70 0.63
CA ARG A 149 -31.13 27.38 0.31
C ARG A 149 -30.78 28.36 1.41
N THR A 150 -29.59 28.21 1.97
CA THR A 150 -29.05 29.16 2.94
C THR A 150 -27.98 29.99 2.25
N TYR A 151 -28.33 31.21 1.84
CA TYR A 151 -27.38 32.14 1.23
C TYR A 151 -26.37 32.63 2.26
N LEU A 152 -25.11 32.73 1.85
CA LEU A 152 -24.04 33.31 2.65
C LEU A 152 -24.00 34.80 2.38
N ASP A 153 -24.05 35.61 3.44
CA ASP A 153 -23.68 37.02 3.35
C ASP A 153 -22.17 37.18 3.18
N ASP A 154 -21.72 38.39 2.86
CA ASP A 154 -20.30 38.65 2.56
C ASP A 154 -19.39 38.27 3.74
N ALA A 155 -19.79 38.59 4.98
CA ALA A 155 -18.99 38.29 6.16
C ALA A 155 -18.85 36.77 6.39
N ALA A 156 -19.95 36.03 6.26
CA ALA A 156 -19.97 34.58 6.33
C ALA A 156 -19.16 33.93 5.20
N ARG A 157 -19.23 34.49 3.99
CA ARG A 157 -18.47 34.04 2.83
C ARG A 157 -16.97 34.19 3.04
N TYR A 158 -16.51 35.34 3.54
CA TYR A 158 -15.09 35.55 3.86
C TYR A 158 -14.60 34.61 4.95
N ALA A 159 -15.36 34.48 6.04
CA ALA A 159 -14.98 33.60 7.13
C ALA A 159 -14.92 32.13 6.69
N GLU A 160 -15.81 31.70 5.78
CA GLU A 160 -15.75 30.37 5.18
C GLU A 160 -14.51 30.19 4.31
N ALA A 161 -14.22 31.16 3.43
CA ALA A 161 -13.05 31.10 2.56
C ALA A 161 -11.74 31.00 3.36
N GLU A 162 -11.62 31.75 4.46
CA GLU A 162 -10.48 31.67 5.37
C GLU A 162 -10.32 30.26 5.98
N ARG A 163 -11.42 29.68 6.49
CA ARG A 163 -11.40 28.30 7.01
C ARG A 163 -11.01 27.29 5.94
N THR A 164 -11.51 27.44 4.72
CA THR A 164 -11.19 26.55 3.61
C THR A 164 -9.70 26.67 3.23
N VAL A 165 -9.15 27.89 3.19
CA VAL A 165 -7.73 28.13 2.93
C VAL A 165 -6.86 27.53 4.03
N GLU A 166 -7.24 27.71 5.30
CA GLU A 166 -6.55 27.11 6.45
C GLU A 166 -6.53 25.59 6.34
N PHE A 167 -7.70 24.97 6.12
CA PHE A 167 -7.81 23.52 5.92
C PHE A 167 -6.90 23.02 4.79
N ILE A 168 -6.92 23.69 3.63
CA ILE A 168 -6.06 23.35 2.49
C ILE A 168 -4.57 23.44 2.87
N GLY A 169 -4.18 24.52 3.56
CA GLY A 169 -2.79 24.76 3.98
C GLY A 169 -2.29 23.69 4.96
N GLU A 170 -3.13 23.25 5.89
CA GLU A 170 -2.79 22.25 6.89
C GLU A 170 -2.82 20.81 6.35
N ASN A 171 -3.77 20.49 5.48
CA ASN A 171 -4.11 19.10 5.17
C ASN A 171 -3.75 18.66 3.74
N CYS A 172 -3.68 19.60 2.79
CA CYS A 172 -3.64 19.26 1.36
C CYS A 172 -2.24 19.36 0.72
N GLY A 173 -1.26 19.97 1.41
CA GLY A 173 0.14 20.04 0.98
C GLY A 173 0.36 20.59 -0.45
N ALA A 174 1.59 20.48 -0.95
CA ALA A 174 1.94 20.81 -2.33
C ALA A 174 1.47 19.74 -3.33
N VAL A 175 0.20 19.36 -3.29
CA VAL A 175 -0.42 18.62 -4.40
C VAL A 175 -0.47 19.59 -5.58
N ARG A 176 0.48 19.39 -6.50
CA ARG A 176 0.69 20.06 -7.78
C ARG A 176 -0.59 20.73 -8.31
N ARG A 177 -0.70 22.05 -8.11
CA ARG A 177 -1.62 22.88 -8.88
C ARG A 177 -1.26 22.75 -10.36
N ARG A 178 -2.07 22.00 -11.13
CA ARG A 178 -2.22 22.33 -12.55
C ARG A 178 -3.05 23.62 -12.58
N GLY A 179 -2.39 24.74 -12.81
CA GLY A 179 -3.03 26.05 -12.93
C GLY A 179 -2.99 26.83 -11.62
N GLU A 180 -1.90 27.56 -11.42
CA GLU A 180 -1.95 29.01 -11.23
C GLU A 180 -3.32 29.58 -10.82
N TYR A 181 -3.49 29.83 -9.52
CA TYR A 181 -4.13 31.03 -8.96
C TYR A 181 -3.66 31.11 -7.50
N ILE A 182 -2.60 31.90 -7.30
CA ILE A 182 -2.03 32.26 -6.01
C ILE A 182 -2.28 33.76 -5.86
N HIS A 183 -3.12 34.10 -4.87
CA HIS A 183 -3.19 35.39 -4.18
C HIS A 183 -3.40 36.66 -5.04
N LEU A 184 -4.66 37.08 -5.18
CA LEU A 184 -4.97 38.49 -5.48
C LEU A 184 -5.68 39.25 -4.36
N PHE A 185 -6.00 38.63 -3.22
CA PHE A 185 -6.75 39.31 -2.14
C PHE A 185 -6.05 39.42 -0.79
N ARG A 186 -4.82 38.92 -0.64
CA ARG A 186 -4.15 38.99 0.66
C ARG A 186 -3.45 40.34 0.92
N ASP A 187 -3.04 41.09 -0.11
CA ASP A 187 -2.29 42.34 0.05
C ASP A 187 -2.58 43.38 -1.06
N ALA A 188 -3.83 43.75 -1.30
CA ALA A 188 -4.14 44.94 -2.11
C ALA A 188 -4.41 46.13 -1.18
N PRO A 189 -3.39 46.92 -0.76
CA PRO A 189 -3.65 48.24 -0.21
C PRO A 189 -4.41 49.05 -1.27
N SER A 190 -5.33 49.90 -0.81
CA SER A 190 -5.98 50.84 -1.72
C SER A 190 -4.92 51.62 -2.52
N LEU A 191 -5.17 51.97 -3.79
CA LEU A 191 -4.24 52.76 -4.62
C LEU A 191 -3.73 54.04 -3.90
N THR A 192 -4.54 54.56 -2.98
CA THR A 192 -4.23 55.65 -2.05
C THR A 192 -3.13 55.35 -1.02
N GLU A 193 -3.06 54.14 -0.46
CA GLU A 193 -2.02 53.75 0.50
C GLU A 193 -0.68 53.48 -0.17
N THR A 194 -0.71 52.93 -1.39
CA THR A 194 0.50 52.64 -2.18
C THR A 194 1.22 53.92 -2.62
N LEU A 195 0.47 54.98 -2.91
CA LEU A 195 1.03 56.31 -3.20
C LEU A 195 1.45 57.07 -1.93
N GLY A 196 0.83 56.77 -0.78
CA GLY A 196 1.20 57.34 0.53
C GLY A 196 2.56 56.86 1.04
N LEU A 197 2.87 55.58 0.87
CA LEU A 197 4.14 54.98 1.35
C LEU A 197 5.37 55.45 0.56
N LEU A 198 5.20 55.86 -0.71
CA LEU A 198 6.28 56.43 -1.52
C LEU A 198 6.66 57.87 -1.14
N ASN A 199 5.86 58.54 -0.31
CA ASN A 199 6.15 59.91 0.16
C ASN A 199 6.69 59.98 1.60
N LEU A 200 6.67 58.89 2.37
CA LEU A 200 6.93 58.95 3.83
C LEU A 200 8.09 58.10 4.34
N VAL A 201 8.68 57.20 3.53
CA VAL A 201 9.77 56.34 4.00
C VAL A 201 11.09 56.72 3.34
N GLY A 202 11.78 57.68 3.97
CA GLY A 202 13.23 57.77 3.89
C GLY A 202 13.84 56.73 4.83
N ILE A 203 13.90 55.45 4.42
CA ILE A 203 14.62 54.42 5.17
C ILE A 203 15.44 53.56 4.21
N ALA A 204 16.73 53.51 4.53
CA ALA A 204 17.75 52.71 3.92
C ALA A 204 17.60 51.22 4.27
N ALA A 205 17.65 50.38 3.24
CA ALA A 205 18.15 49.00 3.18
C ALA A 205 17.46 48.29 2.01
N THR A 206 17.87 48.65 0.80
CA THR A 206 17.35 48.13 -0.46
C THR A 206 18.15 46.91 -0.91
N PRO A 207 17.53 45.88 -1.54
CA PRO A 207 18.25 45.13 -2.60
C PRO A 207 18.74 46.16 -3.63
N PRO A 208 19.92 46.00 -4.28
CA PRO A 208 20.48 47.08 -5.09
C PRO A 208 19.41 47.54 -6.08
N ALA A 209 19.07 48.84 -6.09
CA ALA A 209 17.92 49.40 -6.80
C ALA A 209 17.80 48.89 -8.26
N ALA A 210 18.93 48.50 -8.85
CA ALA A 210 19.04 47.77 -10.11
C ALA A 210 18.18 46.48 -10.19
N GLN A 211 18.12 45.64 -9.15
CA GLN A 211 17.32 44.40 -9.13
C GLN A 211 15.82 44.69 -9.09
N VAL A 212 15.39 45.69 -8.32
CA VAL A 212 13.98 46.12 -8.28
C VAL A 212 13.56 46.69 -9.62
N CYS A 213 14.40 47.54 -10.21
CA CYS A 213 14.17 48.11 -11.54
C CYS A 213 14.21 47.07 -12.66
N ALA A 214 15.09 46.07 -12.57
CA ALA A 214 15.14 44.96 -13.53
C ALA A 214 13.89 44.09 -13.45
N PHE A 215 13.44 43.77 -12.23
CA PHE A 215 12.20 43.03 -12.01
C PHE A 215 11.00 43.80 -12.57
N ALA A 216 10.84 45.07 -12.20
CA ALA A 216 9.71 45.90 -12.62
C ALA A 216 9.66 46.11 -14.14
N ARG A 217 10.80 46.26 -14.82
CA ARG A 217 10.85 46.34 -16.30
C ARG A 217 10.46 45.01 -16.95
N ARG A 218 10.87 43.89 -16.36
CA ARG A 218 10.54 42.56 -16.89
C ARG A 218 9.04 42.30 -16.82
N THR A 219 8.41 42.52 -15.66
CA THR A 219 6.95 42.37 -15.50
C THR A 219 6.19 43.33 -16.41
N TYR A 220 6.64 44.57 -16.56
CA TYR A 220 6.01 45.51 -17.50
C TYR A 220 6.06 45.01 -18.96
N THR A 221 7.19 44.43 -19.38
CA THR A 221 7.35 43.90 -20.75
C THR A 221 6.48 42.65 -20.97
N GLU A 222 6.39 41.77 -19.96
CA GLU A 222 5.52 40.59 -20.00
C GLU A 222 4.04 40.99 -20.07
N MET A 223 3.61 42.00 -19.32
CA MET A 223 2.25 42.56 -19.40
C MET A 223 1.94 43.18 -20.77
N GLN A 224 2.90 43.89 -21.39
CA GLN A 224 2.73 44.40 -22.76
C GLN A 224 2.58 43.29 -23.80
N GLY A 225 3.26 42.15 -23.62
CA GLY A 225 3.13 41.01 -24.52
C GLY A 225 1.79 40.27 -24.43
N MET A 226 1.12 40.35 -23.29
CA MET A 226 -0.19 39.71 -23.05
C MET A 226 -1.38 40.60 -23.46
N SER A 227 -1.17 41.91 -23.56
CA SER A 227 -2.18 42.87 -24.03
C SER A 227 -2.15 42.97 -25.57
N SER A 228 -2.82 42.04 -26.25
CA SER A 228 -3.05 42.12 -27.69
C SER A 228 -4.15 43.16 -28.02
N GLY A 229 -3.89 44.44 -27.76
CA GLY A 229 -4.76 45.53 -28.22
C GLY A 229 -4.71 46.78 -27.35
N LEU A 230 -3.91 47.76 -27.80
CA LEU A 230 -3.79 49.16 -27.35
C LEU A 230 -3.48 49.40 -25.86
N PRO A 231 -2.38 50.12 -25.53
CA PRO A 231 -2.09 50.45 -24.14
C PRO A 231 -3.17 51.39 -23.60
N SER A 232 -3.84 50.97 -22.52
CA SER A 232 -4.62 51.87 -21.67
C SER A 232 -3.73 53.03 -21.21
N ASP A 233 -4.30 54.20 -20.99
CA ASP A 233 -3.52 55.38 -20.55
C ASP A 233 -2.76 55.08 -19.25
N ASP A 234 -3.29 54.20 -18.40
CA ASP A 234 -2.65 53.67 -17.19
C ASP A 234 -1.31 52.95 -17.49
N MET A 235 -1.24 52.17 -18.58
CA MET A 235 -0.01 51.46 -18.97
C MET A 235 1.06 52.41 -19.51
N ARG A 236 0.67 53.56 -20.08
CA ARG A 236 1.62 54.61 -20.48
C ARG A 236 2.15 55.35 -19.27
N GLU A 237 1.29 55.65 -18.30
CA GLU A 237 1.67 56.33 -17.06
C GLU A 237 2.62 55.46 -16.22
N LEU A 238 2.33 54.16 -16.09
CA LEU A 238 3.22 53.18 -15.46
C LEU A 238 4.59 53.09 -16.16
N GLY A 239 4.60 53.06 -17.50
CA GLY A 239 5.85 53.06 -18.27
C GLY A 239 6.68 54.35 -18.06
N ALA A 240 6.03 55.50 -17.98
CA ALA A 240 6.68 56.79 -17.74
C ALA A 240 7.27 56.86 -16.31
N LEU A 241 6.51 56.40 -15.30
CA LEU A 241 6.97 56.36 -13.91
C LEU A 241 8.16 55.42 -13.72
N LEU A 242 8.11 54.22 -14.34
CA LEU A 242 9.24 53.28 -14.32
C LEU A 242 10.47 53.87 -15.01
N THR A 243 10.29 54.60 -16.11
CA THR A 243 11.42 55.25 -16.81
C THR A 243 12.03 56.39 -16.00
N ALA A 244 11.21 57.18 -15.30
CA ALA A 244 11.66 58.32 -14.50
C ALA A 244 12.38 57.88 -13.20
N ARG A 245 11.91 56.80 -12.56
CA ARG A 245 12.44 56.32 -11.27
C ARG A 245 13.58 55.32 -11.39
N CYS A 246 13.71 54.63 -12.52
CA CYS A 246 14.76 53.62 -12.77
C CYS A 246 15.82 54.09 -13.80
N ARG A 247 16.08 55.40 -13.85
CA ARG A 247 17.14 56.00 -14.67
C ARG A 247 18.36 56.30 -13.82
#